data_AF-A0ABC9NHY6-F1
#
_entry.id   AF-A0ABC9NHY6-F1
#
_cell.length_a   1.000
_cell.length_b   1.000
_cell.length_c   1.000
_cell.angle_alpha   90.00
_cell.angle_beta   90.00
_cell.angle_gamma   90.00
#
_symmetry.space_group_name_H-M   'P 1'
#
loop_
_entity.id
_entity.type
_entity.pdbx_description
1 polymer ?
#
loop_
_entity_poly.entity_id
_entity_poly.type
_entity_poly.pdbx_seq_one_letter_code
_entity_poly.pdbx_strand_id
1 'polypeptide(L)' 'MTEQQKYWFAARTRDKQEFTVRKSLDRLKSEEHLDLDYYLPTRFVISQLKYRRKRSEVPVIRNLVFVPSPKQTACDISN' A
#
# COMPACT_ATOMS: atom_id res chain seq x y z
N MET A 1 -9.21 4.81 28.82
CA MET A 1 -8.51 4.96 27.53
C MET A 1 -8.87 3.74 26.69
N THR A 2 -9.85 3.85 25.81
CA THR A 2 -10.28 2.72 24.96
C THR A 2 -9.24 2.55 23.87
N GLU A 3 -8.40 1.51 23.98
CA GLU A 3 -7.57 1.06 22.86
C GLU A 3 -8.49 0.68 21.71
N GLN A 4 -8.55 1.53 20.69
CA GLN A 4 -9.28 1.19 19.47
C GLN A 4 -8.57 0.01 18.83
N GLN A 5 -9.25 -1.15 18.79
CA GLN A 5 -8.70 -2.35 18.16
C GLN A 5 -8.38 -2.07 16.68
N LYS A 6 -7.11 -2.22 16.33
CA LYS A 6 -6.63 -2.16 14.95
C LYS A 6 -6.88 -3.53 14.29
N TYR A 7 -7.49 -3.54 13.12
CA TYR A 7 -7.67 -4.74 12.29
C TYR A 7 -6.94 -4.58 10.97
N TRP A 8 -6.58 -5.69 10.34
CA TRP A 8 -6.05 -5.69 8.99
C TRP A 8 -7.18 -5.60 7.97
N PHE A 9 -7.20 -4.51 7.21
CA PHE A 9 -8.11 -4.30 6.09
C PHE A 9 -7.38 -4.45 4.76
N ALA A 10 -8.07 -5.02 3.78
CA ALA A 10 -7.60 -5.12 2.40
C ALA A 10 -8.29 -4.03 1.56
N ALA A 11 -7.54 -2.99 1.19
CA ALA A 11 -8.01 -1.92 0.32
C ALA A 11 -7.83 -2.34 -1.14
N ARG A 12 -8.91 -2.27 -1.93
CA ARG A 12 -8.84 -2.49 -3.38
C ARG A 12 -8.36 -1.24 -4.10
N THR A 13 -7.33 -1.42 -4.92
CA THR A 13 -6.79 -0.38 -5.80
C THR A 13 -7.16 -0.66 -7.26
N ARG A 14 -7.02 0.35 -8.14
CA ARG A 14 -7.17 0.13 -9.59
C ARG A 14 -5.93 -0.57 -10.15
N ASP A 15 -6.06 -1.16 -11.35
CA ASP A 15 -4.96 -1.86 -12.03
C ASP A 15 -3.68 -1.03 -12.07
N LYS A 16 -2.58 -1.60 -11.56
CA LYS A 16 -1.22 -1.01 -11.53
C LYS A 16 -1.10 0.28 -10.71
N GLN A 17 -2.07 0.61 -9.87
CA GLN A 17 -2.04 1.80 -9.01
C GLN A 17 -1.51 1.54 -7.61
N GLU A 18 -1.07 0.32 -7.28
CA GLU A 18 -0.57 -0.05 -5.94
C GLU A 18 0.58 0.86 -5.48
N PHE A 19 1.52 1.16 -6.38
CA PHE A 19 2.63 2.06 -6.08
C PHE A 19 2.22 3.53 -5.97
N THR A 20 1.15 3.93 -6.66
CA THR A 20 0.60 5.28 -6.54
C THR A 20 -0.09 5.44 -5.19
N VAL A 21 -0.87 4.43 -4.78
CA VAL A 21 -1.52 4.39 -3.46
C VAL A 21 -0.47 4.34 -2.35
N ARG A 22 0.61 3.57 -2.51
CA ARG A 22 1.75 3.62 -1.59
C ARG A 22 2.28 5.05 -1.40
N LYS A 23 2.50 5.79 -2.49
CA LYS A 23 2.98 7.17 -2.44
C LYS A 23 1.98 8.12 -1.79
N SER A 24 0.67 7.94 -2.00
CA SER A 24 -0.33 8.77 -1.32
C SER A 24 -0.39 8.47 0.17
N LEU A 25 -0.28 7.21 0.58
CA LEU A 25 -0.21 6.82 1.99
C LEU A 25 1.04 7.38 2.67
N ASP A 26 2.20 7.36 1.99
CA ASP A 26 3.44 7.99 2.48
C ASP A 26 3.29 9.50 2.67
N ARG A 27 2.57 10.17 1.76
CA ARG A 27 2.25 11.61 1.89
C ARG A 27 1.34 11.88 3.07
N LEU A 28 0.25 11.14 3.23
CA LEU A 28 -0.67 11.29 4.37
C LEU A 28 0.04 11.06 5.71
N LYS A 29 0.93 10.07 5.78
CA LYS A 29 1.76 9.82 6.97
C LYS A 29 2.68 10.99 7.31
N SER A 30 3.23 11.65 6.28
CA SER A 30 4.21 12.73 6.43
C SER A 30 3.57 14.11 6.65
N GLU A 31 2.48 14.41 5.94
CA GLU A 31 1.83 15.74 5.90
C GLU A 31 0.78 15.89 7.00
N GLU A 32 -0.01 14.85 7.29
CA GLU A 32 -1.11 14.92 8.28
C GLU A 32 -0.74 14.29 9.63
N HIS A 33 0.51 13.82 9.80
CA HIS A 33 0.96 13.08 10.98
C HIS A 33 0.04 11.92 11.38
N LEU A 34 -0.64 11.33 10.39
CA LEU A 34 -1.49 10.16 10.63
C LEU A 34 -0.59 8.95 10.94
N ASP A 35 -0.80 8.29 12.08
CA ASP A 35 -0.16 7.00 12.42
C ASP A 35 -0.77 5.88 11.57
N LEU A 36 -0.48 5.93 10.27
CA LEU A 36 -0.93 4.97 9.28
C LEU A 36 0.24 4.11 8.86
N ASP A 37 0.10 2.81 9.11
CA ASP A 37 0.98 1.80 8.52
C ASP A 37 0.28 1.20 7.30
N TYR A 38 1.07 0.61 6.42
CA TYR A 38 0.54 -0.14 5.31
C TYR A 38 1.50 -1.26 4.94
N TYR A 39 0.95 -2.32 4.37
CA TYR A 39 1.69 -3.45 3.86
C TYR A 39 1.30 -3.68 2.41
N LEU A 40 2.28 -3.52 1.52
CA LEU A 40 2.16 -3.87 0.11
C LEU A 40 3.12 -5.02 -0.17
N PRO A 41 2.63 -6.25 -0.39
CA PRO A 41 3.50 -7.38 -0.67
C PRO A 41 4.12 -7.21 -2.06
N THR A 42 5.43 -6.93 -2.12
CA THR A 42 6.19 -6.77 -3.35
C THR A 42 7.33 -7.78 -3.46
N ARG A 43 7.74 -8.04 -4.71
CA ARG A 43 8.95 -8.83 -5.02
C ARG A 43 9.74 -8.15 -6.11
N PHE A 44 11.04 -8.41 -6.15
CA PHE A 44 11.87 -7.96 -7.26
C PHE A 44 11.92 -9.03 -8.36
N VAL A 45 11.66 -8.60 -9.59
CA VAL A 45 11.82 -9.43 -10.78
C VAL A 45 12.89 -8.79 -11.66
N ILE A 46 13.81 -9.62 -12.17
CA ILE A 46 14.83 -9.19 -13.12
C ILE A 46 14.38 -9.63 -14.50
N SER A 47 14.17 -8.66 -15.39
CA SER A 47 13.86 -8.91 -16.79
C SER A 47 15.10 -8.68 -17.65
N GLN A 48 15.40 -9.62 -18.53
CA GLN A 48 16.42 -9.47 -19.56
C GLN A 48 15.79 -8.77 -20.77
N LEU A 49 16.28 -7.59 -21.08
CA LEU A 49 16.03 -6.90 -22.35
C LEU A 49 17.20 -7.20 -23.31
N LYS A 50 17.15 -6.70 -24.55
CA LYS A 50 18.12 -7.03 -25.61
C LYS A 50 19.59 -6.97 -25.17
N TYR A 51 19.99 -5.89 -24.48
CA TYR A 51 21.38 -5.70 -24.01
C TYR A 51 21.48 -5.28 -22.54
N ARG A 52 20.37 -5.25 -21.79
CA ARG A 52 20.34 -4.77 -20.41
C ARG A 52 19.45 -5.63 -19.52
N ARG A 53 19.77 -5.69 -18.23
CA ARG A 53 18.90 -6.26 -17.20
C ARG A 53 18.17 -5.14 -16.48
N LYS A 54 16.85 -5.27 -16.34
CA LYS A 54 16.03 -4.33 -15.55
C LYS A 54 15.50 -5.06 -14.33
N ARG A 55 15.92 -4.61 -13.15
CA ARG A 55 15.31 -4.97 -11.87
C ARG A 55 14.05 -4.12 -11.69
N SER A 56 12.91 -4.74 -11.42
CA SER A 56 11.65 -4.04 -11.19
C SER A 56 10.93 -4.64 -10.00
N GLU A 57 10.42 -3.77 -9.15
CA GLU A 57 9.51 -4.16 -8.07
C GLU A 57 8.14 -4.41 -8.67
N VAL A 58 7.52 -5.53 -8.34
CA VAL A 58 6.17 -5.88 -8.77
C VAL A 58 5.35 -6.33 -7.56
N PRO A 59 4.06 -5.95 -7.49
CA PRO A 59 3.18 -6.46 -6.46
C PRO A 59 3.01 -7.97 -6.63
N VAL A 60 3.07 -8.70 -5.52
CA VAL A 60 2.80 -10.15 -5.48
C VAL A 60 1.31 -10.39 -5.68
N ILE A 61 0.49 -9.56 -5.04
CA ILE A 61 -0.96 -9.58 -5.16
C ILE A 61 -1.36 -8.27 -5.83
N ARG A 62 -2.00 -8.35 -7.00
CA ARG A 62 -2.42 -7.17 -7.74
C ARG A 62 -3.66 -6.54 -7.10
N ASN A 63 -3.79 -5.23 -7.25
CA ASN A 63 -4.97 -4.44 -6.93
C ASN A 63 -5.33 -4.43 -5.44
N LEU A 64 -4.36 -4.72 -4.55
CA LEU A 64 -4.58 -4.80 -3.12
C LEU A 64 -3.45 -4.13 -2.34
N VAL A 65 -3.83 -3.40 -1.30
CA VAL A 65 -2.95 -2.85 -0.26
C VAL A 65 -3.54 -3.23 1.09
N PHE A 66 -2.72 -3.63 2.04
CA PHE A 66 -3.17 -3.94 3.40
C PHE A 66 -2.89 -2.77 4.31
N VAL A 67 -3.88 -2.40 5.12
CA VAL A 67 -3.79 -1.27 6.06
C VAL A 67 -4.26 -1.76 7.43
N PRO A 68 -3.42 -1.71 8.49
CA PRO A 68 -3.85 -1.92 9.85
C PRO A 68 -4.40 -0.60 10.41
N SER A 69 -5.72 -0.55 10.59
CA SER A 69 -6.39 0.65 11.11
C SER A 69 -7.59 0.24 11.95
N PRO A 70 -8.14 1.13 12.78
CA PRO A 70 -9.47 0.92 13.32
C PRO A 70 -10.51 0.99 12.18
N LYS A 71 -11.66 0.35 12.37
CA LYS A 71 -12.71 0.24 11.35
C LYS A 71 -13.19 1.60 10.81
N GLN A 72 -13.27 2.59 11.69
CA GLN A 72 -13.74 3.94 11.32
C GLN A 72 -12.75 4.61 10.35
N THR A 73 -11.47 4.69 10.72
CA THR A 73 -10.42 5.26 9.86
C THR A 73 -10.25 4.50 8.55
N ALA A 74 -10.45 3.17 8.54
CA ALA A 74 -10.44 2.38 7.30
C ALA A 74 -11.51 2.82 6.30
N CYS A 75 -12.71 3.16 6.79
CA CYS A 75 -13.81 3.64 5.97
C CYS A 75 -13.61 5.11 5.56
N ASP A 76 -12.98 5.91 6.41
CA ASP A 76 -12.71 7.33 6.14
C ASP A 76 -11.61 7.51 5.08
N ILE A 77 -10.64 6.58 4.99
CA ILE A 77 -9.61 6.54 3.93
C ILE A 77 -10.21 6.01 2.60
N SER A 78 -11.38 6.49 2.22
CA SER A 78 -12.00 6.13 0.93
C SER A 78 -11.18 6.65 -0.25
N ASN A 79 -11.09 5.83 -1.31
CA ASN A 79 -10.25 6.00 -2.53
C ASN A 79 -10.26 7.38 -3.18
#